data_AF-A0AB38ZE37-F1
#
_entry.id   AF-A0AB38ZE37-F1
#
_cell.length_a   1.000
_cell.length_b   1.000
_cell.length_c   1.000
_cell.angle_alpha   90.00
_cell.angle_beta   90.00
_cell.angle_gamma   90.00
#
_symmetry.space_group_name_H-M   'P 1'
#
loop_
_entity.id
_entity.type
_entity.pdbx_description
1 polymer ?
#
loop_
_entity_poly.entity_id
_entity_poly.type
_entity_poly.pdbx_seq_one_letter_code
_entity_poly.pdbx_strand_id
1 'polypeptide(L)'
;TLRGLDAVRKCEHVYLEAYTSLLALGLGSSATATLEELYGRPVILADREMVEQGAEGILEEARTKDVAFLVVGDPFGATTHSDLLVRAKQLGVEFEVVHNASVMNAVGTCGLQLYRFGETISIPFFTETWRPDSFYDKLKVNRSIGLHTLCLLGTPPALSASCLASP
;
A
#
# COMPACT_ATOMS: atom_id res chain seq x y z
N THR A 1 1.96 -14.23 -2.70
CA THR A 1 1.62 -15.32 -3.66
C THR A 1 2.90 -16.07 -4.03
N LEU A 2 2.83 -17.29 -4.59
CA LEU A 2 4.04 -18.02 -5.02
C LEU A 2 4.84 -17.25 -6.07
N ARG A 3 4.17 -16.68 -7.08
CA ARG A 3 4.79 -15.80 -8.09
C ARG A 3 5.54 -14.62 -7.45
N GLY A 4 4.93 -13.96 -6.46
CA GLY A 4 5.57 -12.86 -5.73
C GLY A 4 6.81 -13.32 -4.97
N LEU A 5 6.72 -14.45 -4.26
CA LEU A 5 7.87 -15.03 -3.54
C LEU A 5 9.04 -15.36 -4.48
N ASP A 6 8.75 -15.96 -5.63
CA ASP A 6 9.75 -16.31 -6.62
C ASP A 6 10.39 -15.07 -7.28
N ALA A 7 9.61 -14.01 -7.51
CA ALA A 7 10.12 -12.74 -8.02
C ALA A 7 11.07 -12.09 -7.02
N VAL A 8 10.66 -11.97 -5.76
CA VAL A 8 11.46 -11.37 -4.68
C VAL A 8 12.82 -12.07 -4.52
N ARG A 9 12.84 -13.40 -4.59
CA ARG A 9 14.09 -14.19 -4.47
C ARG A 9 15.10 -13.89 -5.58
N LYS A 10 14.63 -13.49 -6.76
CA LYS A 10 15.48 -13.17 -7.92
C LYS A 10 16.02 -11.74 -7.88
N CYS A 11 15.29 -10.82 -7.27
CA CYS A 11 15.70 -9.42 -7.14
C CYS A 11 16.96 -9.24 -6.28
N GLU A 12 17.76 -8.25 -6.63
CA GLU A 12 18.96 -7.84 -5.87
C GLU A 12 18.56 -7.00 -4.66
N HIS A 13 17.62 -6.07 -4.84
CA HIS A 13 17.10 -5.19 -3.79
C HIS A 13 15.60 -5.42 -3.57
N VAL A 14 15.18 -5.41 -2.31
CA VAL A 14 13.80 -5.61 -1.90
C VAL A 14 13.41 -4.48 -0.96
N TYR A 15 12.52 -3.61 -1.42
CA TYR A 15 11.94 -2.53 -0.63
C TYR A 15 10.57 -2.95 -0.10
N LEU A 16 10.25 -2.60 1.13
CA LEU A 16 8.94 -2.80 1.73
C LEU A 16 8.36 -1.47 2.17
N GLU A 17 7.23 -1.10 1.58
CA GLU A 17 6.46 0.04 1.99
C GLU A 17 5.84 -0.18 3.38
N ALA A 18 6.15 0.70 4.33
CA ALA A 18 5.74 0.55 5.72
C ALA A 18 4.61 1.51 6.18
N TYR A 19 4.06 2.38 5.32
CA TYR A 19 3.17 3.47 5.77
C TYR A 19 1.71 3.39 5.30
N THR A 20 1.37 2.58 4.30
CA THR A 20 0.00 2.50 3.75
C THR A 20 -0.93 1.55 4.49
N SER A 21 -0.43 0.62 5.30
CA SER A 21 -1.30 -0.36 5.96
C SER A 21 -0.73 -0.92 7.26
N LEU A 22 -1.66 -1.39 8.09
CA LEU A 22 -1.53 -1.98 9.43
C LEU A 22 -0.53 -3.14 9.56
N LEU A 23 0.10 -3.63 8.50
CA LEU A 23 1.21 -4.57 8.66
C LEU A 23 2.27 -3.94 9.58
N ALA A 24 2.55 -2.64 9.47
CA ALA A 24 3.40 -1.91 10.43
C ALA A 24 2.92 -1.92 11.90
N LEU A 25 1.64 -2.16 12.17
CA LEU A 25 1.09 -2.23 13.54
C LEU A 25 1.26 -3.60 14.21
N GLY A 26 1.67 -4.62 13.46
CA GLY A 26 2.03 -5.96 13.98
C GLY A 26 3.46 -6.39 13.66
N LEU A 27 4.14 -5.67 12.74
CA LEU A 27 5.54 -5.89 12.43
C LEU A 27 6.43 -5.21 13.48
N GLY A 28 6.57 -5.83 14.65
CA GLY A 28 7.77 -5.57 15.45
C GLY A 28 9.03 -5.94 14.65
N SER A 29 10.22 -5.65 15.19
CA SER A 29 11.51 -6.08 14.61
C SER A 29 11.54 -7.56 14.19
N SER A 30 10.77 -8.42 14.87
CA SER A 30 10.57 -9.84 14.56
C SER A 30 10.00 -10.13 13.17
N ALA A 31 9.24 -9.21 12.59
CA ALA A 31 8.43 -9.53 11.42
C ALA A 31 9.11 -9.14 10.10
N THR A 32 9.92 -8.09 10.08
CA THR A 32 10.89 -7.88 9.00
C THR A 32 11.86 -9.06 8.94
N ALA A 33 12.37 -9.54 10.08
CA ALA A 33 13.23 -10.73 10.13
C ALA A 33 12.54 -11.99 9.58
N THR A 34 11.24 -12.18 9.86
CA THR A 34 10.46 -13.29 9.31
C THR A 34 10.31 -13.19 7.79
N LEU A 35 10.10 -11.98 7.26
CA LEU A 35 10.04 -11.74 5.82
C LEU A 35 11.40 -11.98 5.16
N GLU A 36 12.49 -11.50 5.77
CA GLU A 36 13.85 -11.73 5.28
C GLU A 36 14.20 -13.22 5.25
N GLU A 37 13.85 -13.98 6.28
CA GLU A 37 14.02 -15.43 6.33
C GLU A 37 13.22 -16.13 5.23
N LEU A 38 11.94 -15.75 5.05
CA LEU A 38 11.08 -16.31 4.02
C LEU A 38 11.60 -16.03 2.60
N TYR A 39 12.04 -14.79 2.37
CA TYR A 39 12.54 -14.32 1.08
C TYR A 39 13.98 -14.75 0.81
N GLY A 40 14.77 -15.05 1.84
CA GLY A 40 16.21 -15.25 1.69
C GLY A 40 16.93 -14.00 1.18
N ARG A 41 16.38 -12.82 1.46
CA ARG A 41 16.85 -11.51 0.98
C ARG A 41 16.67 -10.46 2.07
N PRO A 42 17.63 -9.54 2.26
CA PRO A 42 17.44 -8.38 3.13
C PRO A 42 16.27 -7.52 2.64
N VAL A 43 15.49 -6.97 3.57
CA VAL A 43 14.34 -6.11 3.28
C VAL A 43 14.63 -4.69 3.75
N ILE A 44 14.59 -3.75 2.81
CA ILE A 44 14.80 -2.33 3.06
C ILE A 44 13.44 -1.69 3.32
N LEU A 45 13.23 -1.14 4.52
CA LEU A 45 11.99 -0.42 4.83
C LEU A 45 11.97 0.92 4.11
N ALA A 46 10.93 1.15 3.32
CA ALA A 46 10.66 2.40 2.64
C ALA A 46 9.57 3.16 3.39
N ASP A 47 9.95 4.28 3.98
CA ASP A 47 9.02 5.19 4.64
C ASP A 47 8.29 6.09 3.63
N ARG A 48 7.36 6.91 4.13
CA ARG A 48 6.54 7.77 3.29
C ARG A 48 7.36 8.77 2.49
N GLU A 49 8.40 9.33 3.07
CA GLU A 49 9.25 10.31 2.41
C GLU A 49 10.03 9.66 1.27
N MET A 50 10.60 8.48 1.52
CA MET A 50 11.30 7.68 0.52
C MET A 50 10.40 7.29 -0.66
N VAL A 51 9.12 6.99 -0.43
CA VAL A 51 8.22 6.56 -1.52
C VAL A 51 7.56 7.73 -2.24
N GLU A 52 7.11 8.76 -1.53
CA GLU A 52 6.42 9.89 -2.19
C GLU A 52 7.40 10.88 -2.82
N GLN A 53 8.55 11.12 -2.18
CA GLN A 53 9.54 12.12 -2.58
C GLN A 53 10.84 11.48 -3.09
N GLY A 54 11.28 10.39 -2.47
CA GLY A 54 12.56 9.71 -2.77
C GLY A 54 12.51 8.57 -3.79
N ALA A 55 11.35 8.32 -4.43
CA ALA A 55 11.17 7.16 -5.30
C ALA A 55 12.14 7.13 -6.50
N GLU A 56 12.72 8.28 -6.86
CA GLU A 56 13.75 8.37 -7.89
C GLU A 56 14.95 7.48 -7.56
N GLY A 57 15.37 7.37 -6.29
CA GLY A 57 16.48 6.48 -5.91
C GLY A 57 16.19 5.00 -6.20
N ILE A 58 14.97 4.55 -5.89
CA ILE A 58 14.53 3.17 -6.16
C ILE A 58 14.48 2.90 -7.67
N LEU A 59 13.97 3.87 -8.45
CA LEU A 59 13.87 3.76 -9.90
C LEU A 59 15.22 3.83 -10.61
N GLU A 60 16.16 4.62 -10.11
CA GLU A 60 17.52 4.69 -10.65
C GLU A 60 18.28 3.37 -10.43
N GLU A 61 18.14 2.74 -9.26
CA GLU A 61 18.68 1.39 -9.05
C GLU A 61 18.05 0.37 -10.02
N ALA A 62 16.74 0.47 -10.23
CA ALA A 62 15.97 -0.41 -11.11
C ALA A 62 16.34 -0.29 -12.60
N ARG A 63 17.12 0.73 -13.00
CA ARG A 63 17.66 0.80 -14.38
C ARG A 63 18.68 -0.29 -14.69
N THR A 64 19.37 -0.79 -13.66
CA THR A 64 20.52 -1.70 -13.84
C THR A 64 20.40 -3.00 -13.06
N LYS A 65 19.45 -3.06 -12.12
CA LYS A 65 19.26 -4.18 -11.21
C LYS A 65 17.79 -4.58 -11.14
N ASP A 66 17.55 -5.85 -10.82
CA ASP A 66 16.21 -6.32 -10.50
C ASP A 66 15.82 -5.84 -9.09
N VAL A 67 14.83 -4.96 -9.00
CA VAL A 67 14.34 -4.37 -7.75
C VAL A 67 12.90 -4.79 -7.48
N ALA A 68 12.63 -5.34 -6.30
CA ALA A 68 11.28 -5.63 -5.83
C ALA A 68 10.77 -4.50 -4.93
N PHE A 69 9.58 -3.99 -5.21
CA PHE A 69 8.90 -3.03 -4.35
C PHE A 69 7.63 -3.66 -3.78
N LEU A 70 7.65 -3.98 -2.48
CA LEU A 70 6.60 -4.69 -1.77
C LEU A 70 5.61 -3.71 -1.16
N VAL A 71 4.34 -3.98 -1.39
CA VAL A 71 3.20 -3.22 -0.89
C VAL A 71 2.28 -4.12 -0.09
N VAL A 72 1.55 -3.54 0.85
CA VAL A 72 0.56 -4.29 1.61
C VAL A 72 -0.73 -4.44 0.79
N GLY A 73 -1.19 -5.68 0.66
CA GLY A 73 -2.37 -5.98 -0.16
C GLY A 73 -2.01 -6.02 -1.63
N ASP A 74 -2.76 -5.30 -2.46
CA ASP A 74 -2.56 -5.22 -3.91
C ASP A 74 -2.03 -3.84 -4.33
N PRO A 75 -1.05 -3.77 -5.26
CA PRO A 75 -0.47 -2.52 -5.73
C PRO A 75 -1.45 -1.46 -6.25
N PHE A 76 -2.65 -1.85 -6.67
CA PHE A 76 -3.67 -0.92 -7.19
C PHE A 76 -4.96 -0.91 -6.36
N GLY A 77 -5.01 -1.66 -5.27
CA GLY A 77 -6.24 -1.85 -4.50
C GLY A 77 -6.77 -0.57 -3.85
N ALA A 78 -5.89 0.26 -3.30
CA ALA A 78 -6.27 1.50 -2.61
C ALA A 78 -5.04 2.37 -2.32
N THR A 79 -4.08 2.41 -3.24
CA THR A 79 -2.79 3.08 -3.03
C THR A 79 -2.53 4.08 -4.16
N THR A 80 -1.55 4.96 -3.95
CA THR A 80 -1.10 5.95 -4.94
C THR A 80 0.01 5.40 -5.87
N HIS A 81 0.27 4.10 -5.83
CA HIS A 81 1.46 3.49 -6.43
C HIS A 81 1.43 3.43 -7.96
N SER A 82 0.28 3.70 -8.55
CA SER A 82 0.17 3.95 -10.00
C SER A 82 1.11 5.08 -10.46
N ASP A 83 1.37 6.08 -9.60
CA ASP A 83 2.32 7.16 -9.91
C ASP A 83 3.76 6.64 -10.08
N LEU A 84 4.18 5.69 -9.24
CA LEU A 84 5.50 5.05 -9.34
C LEU A 84 5.70 4.37 -10.70
N LEU A 85 4.66 3.72 -11.22
CA LEU A 85 4.71 3.06 -12.54
C LEU A 85 4.76 4.06 -13.69
N VAL A 86 4.07 5.21 -13.56
CA VAL A 86 4.16 6.30 -14.54
C VAL A 86 5.58 6.84 -14.59
N ARG A 87 6.20 7.09 -13.43
CA ARG A 87 7.60 7.54 -13.34
C ARG A 87 8.57 6.50 -13.89
N ALA A 88 8.42 5.22 -13.54
CA ALA A 88 9.22 4.12 -14.09
C ALA A 88 9.20 4.12 -15.62
N LYS A 89 8.01 4.24 -16.21
CA LYS A 89 7.84 4.30 -17.66
C LYS A 89 8.52 5.52 -18.29
N GLN A 90 8.43 6.69 -17.65
CA GLN A 90 9.10 7.91 -18.12
C GLN A 90 10.63 7.79 -18.11
N LEU A 91 11.17 7.05 -17.14
CA LEU A 91 12.60 6.79 -17.01
C LEU A 91 13.08 5.62 -17.88
N GLY A 92 12.17 4.91 -18.56
CA GLY A 92 12.51 3.74 -19.38
C GLY A 92 12.84 2.49 -18.57
N VAL A 93 12.41 2.44 -17.30
CA VAL A 93 12.54 1.27 -16.44
C VAL A 93 11.42 0.28 -16.77
N GLU A 94 11.79 -0.95 -17.14
CA GLU A 94 10.83 -2.04 -17.31
C GLU A 94 10.31 -2.49 -15.94
N PHE A 95 9.02 -2.83 -15.87
CA PHE A 95 8.42 -3.27 -14.62
C PHE A 95 7.39 -4.38 -14.87
N GLU A 96 7.21 -5.22 -13.86
CA GLU A 96 6.17 -6.24 -13.79
C GLU A 96 5.33 -6.02 -12.53
N VAL A 97 4.01 -6.15 -12.65
CA VAL A 97 3.10 -6.07 -11.50
C VAL A 97 2.67 -7.47 -11.08
N VAL A 98 2.90 -7.80 -9.81
CA VAL A 98 2.40 -9.02 -9.19
C VAL A 98 1.22 -8.69 -8.27
N HIS A 99 0.02 -9.07 -8.70
CA HIS A 99 -1.21 -8.84 -7.96
C HIS A 99 -1.35 -9.72 -6.71
N ASN A 100 -2.21 -9.26 -5.79
CA ASN A 100 -2.53 -9.97 -4.55
C ASN A 100 -3.97 -9.72 -4.10
N ALA A 101 -4.36 -10.28 -2.95
CA ALA A 101 -5.62 -9.95 -2.30
C ALA A 101 -5.66 -8.46 -1.88
N SER A 102 -6.84 -7.85 -1.97
CA SER A 102 -7.07 -6.44 -1.65
C SER A 102 -8.28 -6.29 -0.74
N VAL A 103 -8.32 -5.30 0.14
CA VAL A 103 -9.53 -5.00 0.91
C VAL A 103 -10.75 -4.77 0.01
N MET A 104 -10.52 -4.25 -1.21
CA MET A 104 -11.55 -4.02 -2.22
C MET A 104 -12.29 -5.29 -2.64
N ASN A 105 -11.63 -6.45 -2.64
CA ASN A 105 -12.25 -7.72 -2.95
C ASN A 105 -12.59 -8.52 -1.68
N ALA A 106 -11.77 -8.44 -0.63
CA ALA A 106 -11.95 -9.15 0.62
C ALA A 106 -13.22 -8.73 1.38
N VAL A 107 -13.72 -7.51 1.18
CA VAL A 107 -14.99 -7.03 1.77
C VAL A 107 -16.20 -7.93 1.42
N GLY A 108 -16.08 -8.79 0.39
CA GLY A 108 -17.08 -9.82 0.09
C GLY A 108 -17.35 -10.77 1.27
N THR A 109 -16.42 -10.89 2.23
CA THR A 109 -16.60 -11.65 3.48
C THR A 109 -17.80 -11.17 4.31
N CYS A 110 -18.24 -9.92 4.13
CA CYS A 110 -19.44 -9.38 4.76
C CYS A 110 -20.76 -9.99 4.23
N GLY A 111 -20.71 -10.87 3.23
CA GLY A 111 -21.89 -11.45 2.58
C GLY A 111 -22.60 -10.50 1.61
N LEU A 112 -22.02 -9.32 1.38
CA LEU A 112 -22.52 -8.33 0.44
C LEU A 112 -22.01 -8.63 -0.97
N GLN A 113 -22.87 -8.41 -1.95
CA GLN A 113 -22.53 -8.59 -3.36
C GLN A 113 -21.54 -7.52 -3.80
N LEU A 114 -20.34 -7.92 -4.24
CA LEU A 114 -19.27 -6.99 -4.65
C LEU A 114 -19.72 -6.02 -5.76
N TYR A 115 -20.53 -6.49 -6.71
CA TYR A 115 -21.09 -5.64 -7.78
C TYR A 115 -22.12 -4.62 -7.29
N ARG A 116 -22.53 -4.66 -6.01
CA ARG A 116 -23.40 -3.67 -5.37
C ARG A 116 -22.62 -2.65 -4.54
N PHE A 117 -21.29 -2.62 -4.61
CA PHE A 117 -20.50 -1.53 -4.04
C PHE A 117 -20.39 -0.37 -5.04
N GLY A 118 -20.63 0.85 -4.57
CA GLY A 118 -20.46 2.09 -5.33
C GLY A 118 -19.07 2.70 -5.13
N GLU A 119 -18.99 4.03 -5.22
CA GLU A 119 -17.73 4.75 -5.03
C GLU A 119 -17.16 4.46 -3.62
N THR A 120 -15.91 3.99 -3.56
CA THR A 120 -15.19 3.79 -2.29
C THR A 120 -14.74 5.14 -1.74
N ILE A 121 -14.84 5.32 -0.41
CA ILE A 121 -14.51 6.58 0.26
C ILE A 121 -13.38 6.38 1.27
N SER A 122 -12.66 7.46 1.57
CA SER A 122 -11.67 7.51 2.66
C SER A 122 -12.15 8.45 3.77
N ILE A 123 -12.23 7.94 4.99
CA ILE A 123 -12.59 8.70 6.19
C ILE A 123 -11.29 9.03 6.93
N PRO A 124 -10.84 10.29 6.94
CA PRO A 124 -9.59 10.66 7.58
C PRO A 124 -9.76 10.78 9.11
N PHE A 125 -8.64 10.74 9.83
CA PHE A 125 -8.64 11.10 11.25
C PHE A 125 -8.88 12.58 11.44
N PHE A 126 -9.80 12.92 12.33
CA PHE A 126 -10.11 14.29 12.68
C PHE A 126 -9.12 14.84 13.70
N THR A 127 -8.77 16.11 13.55
CA THR A 127 -8.11 16.88 14.60
C THR A 127 -9.11 17.89 15.18
N GLU A 128 -8.68 18.67 16.17
CA GLU A 128 -9.51 19.75 16.72
C GLU A 128 -9.84 20.81 15.66
N THR A 129 -8.91 21.08 14.74
CA THR A 129 -9.00 22.15 13.75
C THR A 129 -9.29 21.66 12.32
N TRP A 130 -9.22 20.35 12.07
CA TRP A 130 -9.39 19.78 10.74
C TRP A 130 -10.34 18.59 10.76
N ARG A 131 -11.53 18.80 10.18
CA ARG A 131 -12.65 17.84 10.13
C ARG A 131 -13.35 17.88 8.78
N PRO A 132 -12.69 17.41 7.70
CA PRO A 132 -13.31 17.40 6.39
C PRO A 132 -14.48 16.40 6.37
N ASP A 133 -15.52 16.72 5.62
CA ASP A 133 -16.75 15.93 5.49
C ASP A 133 -17.06 15.56 4.02
N SER A 134 -16.15 15.85 3.09
CA SER A 134 -16.35 15.61 1.65
C SER A 134 -16.64 14.15 1.28
N PHE A 135 -16.24 13.19 2.12
CA PHE A 135 -16.57 11.78 1.96
C PHE A 135 -18.08 11.50 2.13
N TYR A 136 -18.81 12.37 2.83
CA TYR A 136 -20.21 12.17 3.18
C TYR A 136 -21.14 12.33 1.98
N ASP A 137 -20.84 13.25 1.06
CA ASP A 137 -21.65 13.42 -0.15
C ASP A 137 -21.59 12.19 -1.05
N LYS A 138 -20.41 11.57 -1.17
CA LYS A 138 -20.23 10.30 -1.89
C LYS A 138 -20.99 9.15 -1.23
N LEU A 139 -20.96 9.07 0.10
CA LEU A 139 -21.74 8.11 0.88
C LEU A 139 -23.25 8.27 0.62
N LYS A 140 -23.75 9.51 0.61
CA LYS A 140 -25.15 9.83 0.30
C LYS A 140 -25.53 9.41 -1.11
N VAL A 141 -24.67 9.67 -2.10
CA VAL A 141 -24.91 9.28 -3.49
C VAL A 141 -25.04 7.76 -3.61
N ASN A 142 -24.10 6.99 -3.09
CA ASN A 142 -24.20 5.53 -3.12
C ASN A 142 -25.48 5.03 -2.46
N ARG A 143 -25.84 5.61 -1.31
CA ARG A 143 -27.06 5.24 -0.58
C ARG A 143 -28.34 5.55 -1.36
N SER A 144 -28.41 6.69 -2.06
CA SER A 144 -29.61 7.10 -2.81
C SER A 144 -29.90 6.17 -4.00
N ILE A 145 -28.86 5.55 -4.58
CA ILE A 145 -28.99 4.56 -5.67
C ILE A 145 -28.94 3.10 -5.19
N GLY A 146 -29.01 2.86 -3.88
CA GLY A 146 -29.11 1.50 -3.31
C GLY A 146 -27.81 0.69 -3.34
N LEU A 147 -26.65 1.34 -3.42
CA LEU A 147 -25.33 0.72 -3.37
C LEU A 147 -24.73 0.74 -1.95
N HIS A 148 -23.87 -0.24 -1.69
CA HIS A 148 -22.99 -0.30 -0.53
C HIS A 148 -21.80 0.64 -0.72
N THR A 149 -21.20 1.08 0.38
CA THR A 149 -20.00 1.92 0.36
C THR A 149 -18.92 1.25 1.19
N LEU A 150 -17.76 1.00 0.60
CA LEU A 150 -16.57 0.61 1.34
C LEU A 150 -15.94 1.90 1.88
N CYS A 151 -15.82 1.99 3.21
CA CYS A 151 -15.22 3.12 3.90
C CYS A 151 -13.82 2.74 4.35
N LEU A 152 -12.80 3.20 3.63
CA LEU A 152 -11.42 3.08 4.05
C LEU A 152 -11.16 4.07 5.18
N LEU A 153 -10.47 3.63 6.22
CA LEU A 153 -10.06 4.51 7.31
C LEU A 153 -8.66 5.02 7.03
N GLY A 154 -8.43 6.32 7.22
CA GLY A 154 -7.09 6.88 7.17
C GLY A 154 -6.17 6.23 8.20
N THR A 155 -4.86 6.47 8.09
CA THR A 155 -3.89 6.07 9.12
C THR A 155 -3.72 7.20 10.13
N PRO A 156 -3.59 6.89 11.45
CA PRO A 156 -3.38 7.93 12.46
C PRO A 156 -2.03 8.64 12.26
N PRO A 157 -1.92 9.94 12.58
CA PRO A 157 -0.69 10.73 12.39
C PRO A 157 0.55 10.16 13.11
N ALA A 158 0.36 9.42 14.21
CA ALA A 158 1.44 8.83 14.99
C ALA A 158 2.19 7.69 14.27
N LEU A 159 1.70 7.22 13.10
CA LEU A 159 2.36 6.21 12.28
C LEU A 159 3.27 6.80 11.20
N SER A 160 3.29 8.12 11.00
CA SER A 160 4.30 8.76 10.17
C SER A 160 5.54 9.07 11.03
N ALA A 161 6.59 8.25 10.86
CA ALA A 161 7.98 8.47 11.24
C ALA A 161 8.45 8.25 12.70
N SER A 162 7.63 8.32 13.76
CA SER A 162 8.17 8.29 15.14
C SER A 162 8.14 6.94 15.88
N CYS A 163 7.37 5.95 15.44
CA CYS A 163 7.20 4.70 16.19
C CYS A 163 8.19 3.58 15.85
N LEU A 164 9.02 3.73 14.81
CA LEU A 164 10.06 2.75 14.45
C LEU A 164 11.41 2.99 15.15
N ALA A 165 11.52 4.03 15.97
CA ALA A 165 12.77 4.46 16.61
C ALA A 165 12.71 4.42 18.15
N SER A 166 12.05 3.41 18.73
CA SER A 166 12.17 3.14 20.17
C SER A 166 12.41 1.65 20.42
N PRO A 167 13.41 1.31 21.26
CA PRO A 167 13.92 -0.06 21.43
C PRO A 167 12.92 -1.02 22.08
#